data_AF-A0A2H0SP00-F1
#
_entry.id   AF-A0A2H0SP00-F1
#
_cell.length_a   1.000
_cell.length_b   1.000
_cell.length_c   1.000
_cell.angle_alpha   90.00
_cell.angle_beta   90.00
_cell.angle_gamma   90.00
#
_symmetry.space_group_name_H-M   'P 1'
#
loop_
_entity.id
_entity.type
_entity.pdbx_description
1 polymer ?
#
loop_
_entity_poly.entity_id
_entity_poly.type
_entity_poly.pdbx_seq_one_letter_code
_entity_poly.pdbx_strand_id
1 'polypeptide(L)'
;MISNTQSKSPMPNPIPEHAVNRFVIGVLAAAILAATSFLLYKNSDTVSTLRQPARQMDESDKLPMINKEQSTPSVELAVVEAKEKNTANIMISSETIEQLVDGVELIIHFDPNLVTNVSLKPSQIFSSVVRNTVSAETGVINLAVVRLPDETVTIGTEVTLATITYTPKQPGEITFSFAADGTVVAGNQGDDILKSTKNLTILTK
;
A
#
# COMPACT_ATOMS: atom_id res chain seq x y z
N MET A 1 -40.62 -28.92 -60.59
CA MET A 1 -39.44 -28.41 -59.85
C MET A 1 -39.24 -29.32 -58.65
N ILE A 2 -38.14 -30.09 -58.63
CA ILE A 2 -37.86 -31.07 -57.57
C ILE A 2 -36.74 -30.47 -56.72
N SER A 3 -37.06 -30.02 -55.50
CA SER A 3 -36.07 -29.49 -54.56
C SER A 3 -35.37 -30.65 -53.85
N ASN A 4 -34.05 -30.71 -54.02
CA ASN A 4 -33.18 -31.73 -53.45
C ASN A 4 -32.55 -31.17 -52.17
N THR A 5 -33.05 -31.58 -51.01
CA THR A 5 -32.51 -31.20 -49.69
C THR A 5 -31.44 -32.19 -49.26
N GLN A 6 -30.16 -31.82 -49.44
CA GLN A 6 -29.04 -32.57 -48.88
C GLN A 6 -28.94 -32.34 -47.37
N SER A 7 -29.14 -33.41 -46.60
CA SER A 7 -28.90 -33.48 -45.16
C SER A 7 -27.39 -33.49 -44.90
N LYS A 8 -26.90 -32.49 -44.15
CA LYS A 8 -25.48 -32.33 -43.80
C LYS A 8 -25.25 -32.94 -42.42
N SER A 9 -24.50 -34.04 -42.37
CA SER A 9 -24.16 -34.73 -41.12
C SER A 9 -23.30 -33.84 -40.20
N PRO A 10 -23.53 -33.86 -38.87
CA PRO A 10 -22.73 -33.10 -37.92
C PRO A 10 -21.32 -33.70 -37.78
N MET A 11 -20.31 -32.83 -37.77
CA MET A 11 -18.92 -33.24 -37.52
C MET A 11 -18.70 -33.54 -36.03
N PRO A 12 -17.84 -34.54 -35.70
CA PRO A 12 -17.47 -34.84 -34.32
C PRO A 12 -16.62 -33.71 -33.72
N ASN A 13 -16.91 -33.39 -32.45
CA ASN A 13 -16.18 -32.38 -31.68
C ASN A 13 -14.72 -32.81 -31.44
N PRO A 14 -13.75 -31.90 -31.63
CA PRO A 14 -12.35 -32.18 -31.29
C PRO A 14 -12.17 -32.33 -29.78
N ILE A 15 -11.33 -33.29 -29.39
CA ILE A 15 -10.98 -33.58 -28.00
C ILE A 15 -10.06 -32.46 -27.48
N PRO A 16 -10.34 -31.86 -26.30
CA PRO A 16 -9.53 -30.76 -25.77
C PRO A 16 -8.13 -31.22 -25.32
N GLU A 17 -7.11 -30.64 -25.93
CA GLU A 17 -5.67 -30.92 -25.75
C GLU A 17 -5.10 -30.49 -24.37
N HIS A 18 -5.91 -29.90 -23.49
CA HIS A 18 -5.43 -29.27 -22.26
C HIS A 18 -5.30 -30.21 -21.04
N ALA A 19 -5.62 -31.50 -21.18
CA ALA A 19 -5.62 -32.43 -20.04
C ALA A 19 -4.23 -32.95 -19.66
N VAL A 20 -3.24 -32.93 -20.58
CA VAL A 20 -1.95 -33.59 -20.35
C VAL A 20 -0.94 -32.69 -19.61
N ASN A 21 -1.12 -31.36 -19.66
CA ASN A 21 -0.11 -30.42 -19.16
C ASN A 21 -0.20 -30.06 -17.67
N ARG A 22 -1.23 -30.55 -16.95
CA ARG A 22 -1.42 -30.23 -15.52
C ARG A 22 -0.65 -31.16 -14.57
N PHE A 23 -0.25 -32.34 -15.03
CA PHE A 23 0.40 -33.33 -14.16
C PHE A 23 1.91 -33.08 -13.97
N VAL A 24 2.59 -32.51 -14.98
CA VAL A 24 4.04 -32.27 -14.94
C VAL A 24 4.39 -31.06 -14.04
N ILE A 25 3.52 -30.05 -13.98
CA ILE A 25 3.76 -28.82 -13.20
C ILE A 25 3.67 -29.08 -11.68
N GLY A 26 2.81 -29.99 -11.23
CA GLY A 26 2.63 -30.29 -9.80
C GLY A 26 3.86 -30.94 -9.15
N VAL A 27 4.57 -31.81 -9.86
CA VAL A 27 5.74 -32.54 -9.32
C VAL A 27 6.95 -31.62 -9.15
N LEU A 28 7.12 -30.63 -10.04
CA LEU A 28 8.25 -29.70 -9.99
C LEU A 28 8.14 -28.72 -8.80
N ALA A 29 6.93 -28.29 -8.44
CA ALA A 29 6.69 -27.38 -7.32
C ALA A 29 7.02 -28.02 -5.95
N ALA A 30 6.73 -29.33 -5.80
CA ALA A 30 7.01 -30.05 -4.55
C ALA A 30 8.53 -30.24 -4.31
N ALA A 31 9.33 -30.44 -5.36
CA ALA A 31 10.77 -30.60 -5.24
C ALA A 31 11.49 -29.30 -4.80
N ILE A 32 11.01 -28.14 -5.26
CA ILE A 32 11.57 -26.83 -4.90
C ILE A 32 11.32 -26.51 -3.41
N LEU A 33 10.12 -26.82 -2.90
CA LEU A 33 9.77 -26.59 -1.48
C LEU A 33 10.56 -27.47 -0.50
N ALA A 34 10.91 -28.71 -0.89
CA ALA A 34 11.73 -29.59 -0.07
C ALA A 34 13.19 -29.09 0.02
N ALA A 35 13.74 -28.54 -1.07
CA ALA A 35 15.12 -28.05 -1.12
C ALA A 35 15.34 -26.79 -0.26
N THR A 36 14.36 -25.88 -0.20
CA THR A 36 14.48 -24.66 0.61
C THR A 36 14.38 -24.93 2.11
N SER A 37 13.59 -25.93 2.50
CA SER A 37 13.46 -26.35 3.90
C SER A 37 14.74 -26.97 4.45
N PHE A 38 15.53 -27.67 3.62
CA PHE A 38 16.80 -28.27 4.02
C PHE A 38 17.91 -27.22 4.22
N LEU A 39 17.89 -26.11 3.49
CA LEU A 39 18.88 -25.03 3.62
C LEU A 39 18.69 -24.20 4.90
N LEU A 40 17.46 -24.06 5.39
CA LEU A 40 17.19 -23.33 6.64
C LEU A 40 17.54 -24.13 7.90
N TYR A 41 17.57 -25.46 7.82
CA TYR A 41 17.88 -26.31 8.99
C TYR A 41 19.37 -26.36 9.33
N LYS A 42 20.26 -26.03 8.39
CA LYS A 42 21.71 -26.27 8.55
C LYS A 42 22.51 -25.12 9.20
N ASN A 43 21.84 -24.10 9.74
CA ASN A 43 22.49 -22.91 10.30
C ASN A 43 22.25 -22.66 11.80
N SER A 44 21.72 -23.66 12.53
CA SER A 44 21.55 -23.57 13.98
C SER A 44 22.64 -24.34 14.72
N ASP A 45 23.89 -23.87 14.64
CA ASP A 45 24.96 -24.42 15.47
C ASP A 45 25.86 -23.33 16.07
N THR A 46 25.82 -23.32 17.41
CA THR A 46 26.93 -23.04 18.33
C THR A 46 27.37 -21.58 18.55
N VAL A 47 26.72 -20.92 19.53
CA VAL A 47 27.41 -19.94 20.40
C VAL A 47 27.39 -20.48 21.83
N SER A 48 28.45 -21.21 22.18
CA SER A 48 28.68 -21.68 23.54
C SER A 48 29.13 -20.54 24.44
N THR A 49 28.39 -20.42 25.53
CA THR A 49 28.47 -19.44 26.59
C THR A 49 29.73 -19.62 27.44
N LEU A 50 30.61 -18.61 27.50
CA LEU A 50 31.62 -18.46 28.55
C LEU A 50 30.98 -17.76 29.76
N ARG A 51 30.53 -18.55 30.74
CA ARG A 51 30.10 -18.07 32.06
C ARG A 51 31.34 -17.70 32.89
N GLN A 52 31.55 -16.40 33.11
CA GLN A 52 32.30 -15.90 34.27
C GLN A 52 31.31 -15.63 35.41
N PRO A 53 31.60 -16.03 36.66
CA PRO A 53 30.82 -15.59 37.82
C PRO A 53 31.27 -14.18 38.21
N ALA A 54 30.64 -13.17 37.60
CA ALA A 54 30.76 -11.80 38.06
C ALA A 54 29.78 -11.57 39.22
N ARG A 55 30.31 -10.99 40.30
CA ARG A 55 29.60 -10.59 41.52
C ARG A 55 28.33 -9.82 41.17
N GLN A 56 27.17 -10.30 41.65
CA GLN A 56 25.95 -9.49 41.74
C GLN A 56 26.19 -8.38 42.76
N MET A 57 26.65 -7.22 42.29
CA MET A 57 26.30 -5.96 42.94
C MET A 57 24.89 -5.61 42.45
N ASP A 58 24.02 -5.46 43.42
CA ASP A 58 22.63 -5.06 43.30
C ASP A 58 22.59 -3.61 42.79
N GLU A 59 22.65 -3.45 41.47
CA GLU A 59 22.55 -2.18 40.75
C GLU A 59 21.32 -2.18 39.82
N SER A 60 20.32 -3.03 40.11
CA SER A 60 19.07 -3.09 39.33
C SER A 60 18.18 -1.87 39.48
N ASP A 61 18.53 -0.91 40.35
CA ASP A 61 17.78 0.34 40.56
C ASP A 61 18.27 1.52 39.70
N LYS A 62 19.18 1.29 38.74
CA LYS A 62 19.69 2.34 37.83
C LYS A 62 19.63 2.00 36.35
N LEU A 63 18.76 1.09 35.94
CA LEU A 63 18.40 1.05 34.53
C LEU A 63 17.45 2.22 34.27
N PRO A 64 17.82 3.20 33.42
CA PRO A 64 16.87 4.24 33.04
C PRO A 64 15.64 3.53 32.48
N MET A 65 14.45 3.85 32.99
CA MET A 65 13.20 3.36 32.43
C MET A 65 13.20 3.67 30.92
N ILE A 66 13.44 2.65 30.08
CA ILE A 66 13.29 2.71 28.62
C ILE A 66 11.79 2.66 28.24
N ASN A 67 10.92 2.95 29.21
CA ASN A 67 9.49 3.02 29.07
C ASN A 67 9.04 4.47 29.34
N LYS A 68 9.73 5.44 28.73
CA LYS A 68 9.03 6.69 28.43
C LYS A 68 7.91 6.26 27.50
N GLU A 69 6.65 6.52 27.87
CA GLU A 69 5.55 6.50 26.93
C GLU A 69 6.01 7.28 25.70
N GLN A 70 6.41 6.56 24.65
CA GLN A 70 6.58 7.17 23.35
C GLN A 70 5.16 7.59 23.01
N SER A 71 4.86 8.89 23.15
CA SER A 71 3.65 9.47 22.60
C SER A 71 3.48 8.86 21.23
N THR A 72 2.50 7.96 21.08
CA THR A 72 2.29 7.25 19.83
C THR A 72 1.97 8.34 18.82
N PRO A 73 2.93 8.66 17.94
CA PRO A 73 2.77 9.78 17.04
C PRO A 73 1.52 9.50 16.23
N SER A 74 0.55 10.41 16.25
CA SER A 74 -0.72 10.16 15.59
C SER A 74 -0.90 11.08 14.41
N VAL A 75 -1.06 10.46 13.25
CA VAL A 75 -1.22 11.16 11.98
C VAL A 75 -2.65 11.07 11.48
N GLU A 76 -3.19 12.20 11.00
CA GLU A 76 -4.42 12.25 10.22
C GLU A 76 -4.11 12.46 8.75
N LEU A 77 -4.71 11.65 7.87
CA LEU A 77 -4.67 11.85 6.42
C LEU A 77 -5.97 12.50 5.96
N ALA A 78 -5.88 13.59 5.22
CA ALA A 78 -7.05 14.26 4.67
C ALA A 78 -6.80 14.61 3.21
N VAL A 79 -7.84 14.57 2.38
CA VAL A 79 -7.78 15.29 1.10
C VAL A 79 -8.34 16.69 1.35
N VAL A 80 -7.54 17.73 1.11
CA VAL A 80 -7.82 19.12 1.49
C VAL A 80 -7.97 19.97 0.25
N GLU A 81 -9.12 20.66 0.22
CA GLU A 81 -9.47 21.89 -0.50
C GLU A 81 -9.08 21.98 -1.99
N ALA A 82 -10.09 22.18 -2.83
CA ALA A 82 -9.93 22.60 -4.22
C ALA A 82 -9.50 24.06 -4.30
N LYS A 83 -8.19 24.32 -4.15
CA LYS A 83 -7.62 25.67 -4.33
C LYS A 83 -7.76 26.16 -5.77
N GLU A 84 -7.79 25.24 -6.73
CA GLU A 84 -8.04 25.50 -8.13
C GLU A 84 -9.22 24.63 -8.60
N LYS A 85 -9.89 25.03 -9.70
CA LYS A 85 -11.00 24.23 -10.24
C LYS A 85 -10.50 22.80 -10.54
N ASN A 86 -11.10 21.84 -9.83
CA ASN A 86 -10.88 20.41 -10.00
C ASN A 86 -9.49 19.88 -9.59
N THR A 87 -8.87 20.49 -8.59
CA THR A 87 -7.70 19.94 -7.90
C THR A 87 -8.06 19.55 -6.47
N ALA A 88 -7.35 18.58 -5.90
CA ALA A 88 -7.49 18.21 -4.50
C ALA A 88 -6.12 17.75 -3.96
N ASN A 89 -5.69 18.26 -2.81
CA ASN A 89 -4.40 17.87 -2.23
C ASN A 89 -4.58 16.76 -1.22
N ILE A 90 -3.79 15.69 -1.33
CA ILE A 90 -3.67 14.69 -0.28
C ILE A 90 -2.66 15.23 0.73
N MET A 91 -3.10 15.41 1.96
CA MET A 91 -2.34 16.00 3.05
C MET A 91 -2.26 15.04 4.23
N ILE A 92 -1.16 15.19 4.96
CA ILE A 92 -0.86 14.46 6.18
C ILE A 92 -0.58 15.48 7.28
N SER A 93 -1.19 15.30 8.44
CA SER A 93 -1.08 16.21 9.57
C SER A 93 -0.77 15.47 10.86
N SER A 94 -0.01 16.11 11.74
CA SER A 94 0.31 15.63 13.09
C SER A 94 -0.09 16.70 14.11
N GLU A 95 -0.83 16.30 15.14
CA GLU A 95 -1.25 17.20 16.22
C GLU A 95 -0.15 17.44 17.26
N THR A 96 0.79 16.50 17.39
CA THR A 96 1.49 16.31 18.67
C THR A 96 2.98 16.59 18.70
N ILE A 97 3.71 16.65 17.58
CA ILE A 97 5.13 17.09 17.39
C ILE A 97 5.53 16.81 15.92
N GLU A 98 6.65 17.37 15.45
CA GLU A 98 7.37 16.96 14.24
C GLU A 98 7.71 15.45 14.23
N GLN A 99 7.19 14.70 13.27
CA GLN A 99 7.38 13.24 13.19
C GLN A 99 8.21 12.83 11.98
N LEU A 100 9.17 11.94 12.19
CA LEU A 100 9.92 11.31 11.09
C LEU A 100 9.05 10.25 10.42
N VAL A 101 8.96 10.32 9.09
CA VAL A 101 8.19 9.38 8.29
C VAL A 101 9.09 8.70 7.27
N ASP A 102 9.11 7.38 7.32
CA ASP A 102 9.87 6.51 6.43
C ASP A 102 9.15 6.30 5.10
N GLY A 103 7.81 6.28 5.10
CA GLY A 103 7.02 6.15 3.88
C GLY A 103 5.52 6.22 4.10
N VAL A 104 4.78 6.28 3.00
CA VAL A 104 3.33 6.32 2.98
C VAL A 104 2.81 5.43 1.84
N GLU A 105 1.89 4.52 2.15
CA GLU A 105 1.10 3.78 1.16
C GLU A 105 -0.38 4.16 1.32
N LEU A 106 -1.03 4.52 0.22
CA LEU A 106 -2.41 4.99 0.17
C LEU A 106 -3.18 4.22 -0.90
N ILE A 107 -4.43 3.90 -0.56
CA ILE A 107 -5.44 3.46 -1.53
C ILE A 107 -6.64 4.40 -1.40
N ILE A 108 -6.98 5.08 -2.50
CA ILE A 108 -8.07 6.05 -2.56
C ILE A 108 -9.09 5.61 -3.60
N HIS A 109 -10.36 5.60 -3.21
CA HIS A 109 -11.50 5.27 -4.04
C HIS A 109 -12.23 6.53 -4.48
N PHE A 110 -12.77 6.51 -5.70
CA PHE A 110 -13.66 7.52 -6.26
C PHE A 110 -14.70 6.88 -7.18
N ASP A 111 -15.81 7.57 -7.45
CA ASP A 111 -16.83 7.06 -8.39
C ASP A 111 -16.49 7.44 -9.85
N PRO A 112 -16.14 6.47 -10.71
CA PRO A 112 -15.79 6.75 -12.11
C PRO A 112 -16.99 7.22 -12.95
N ASN A 113 -18.23 7.14 -12.44
CA ASN A 113 -19.40 7.72 -13.09
C ASN A 113 -19.53 9.23 -12.83
N LEU A 114 -18.89 9.74 -11.77
CA LEU A 114 -18.97 11.15 -11.37
C LEU A 114 -17.74 11.96 -11.79
N VAL A 115 -16.59 11.32 -11.95
CA VAL A 115 -15.33 11.98 -12.36
C VAL A 115 -14.67 11.32 -13.58
N THR A 116 -13.92 12.12 -14.33
CA THR A 116 -13.04 11.70 -15.44
C THR A 116 -11.71 12.45 -15.37
N ASN A 117 -10.78 12.11 -16.27
CA ASN A 117 -9.46 12.74 -16.39
C ASN A 117 -8.69 12.79 -15.05
N VAL A 118 -8.86 11.75 -14.22
CA VAL A 118 -8.21 11.68 -12.92
C VAL A 118 -6.72 11.43 -13.13
N SER A 119 -5.89 12.28 -12.54
CA SER A 119 -4.44 12.12 -12.52
C SER A 119 -3.89 12.42 -11.13
N LEU A 120 -2.78 11.76 -10.79
CA LEU A 120 -2.12 11.88 -9.50
C LEU A 120 -0.68 12.36 -9.69
N LYS A 121 -0.32 13.44 -9.00
CA LYS A 121 1.04 13.99 -8.98
C LYS A 121 1.60 13.96 -7.55
N PRO A 122 2.54 13.05 -7.24
CA PRO A 122 3.25 13.05 -5.95
C PRO A 122 3.98 14.37 -5.70
N SER A 123 4.07 14.78 -4.45
CA SER A 123 4.92 15.90 -4.03
C SER A 123 6.40 15.49 -4.04
N GLN A 124 7.30 16.46 -3.96
CA GLN A 124 8.75 16.24 -3.95
C GLN A 124 9.31 15.99 -2.54
N ILE A 125 8.44 15.75 -1.56
CA ILE A 125 8.85 15.56 -0.16
C ILE A 125 9.51 14.19 0.02
N PHE A 126 9.08 13.21 -0.75
CA PHE A 126 9.72 11.92 -0.88
C PHE A 126 10.37 11.85 -2.26
N SER A 127 11.65 11.50 -2.36
CA SER A 127 12.26 11.35 -3.69
C SER A 127 11.97 10.00 -4.34
N SER A 128 11.58 8.99 -3.56
CA SER A 128 11.27 7.66 -4.10
C SER A 128 9.76 7.44 -4.19
N VAL A 129 9.30 7.23 -5.42
CA VAL A 129 7.91 6.83 -5.72
C VAL A 129 7.93 5.36 -6.11
N VAL A 130 7.42 4.50 -5.23
CA VAL A 130 7.34 3.05 -5.44
C VAL A 130 6.13 2.69 -6.29
N ARG A 131 5.00 3.39 -6.08
CA ARG A 131 3.74 3.17 -6.81
C ARG A 131 3.03 4.49 -7.05
N ASN A 132 2.57 4.72 -8.26
CA ASN A 132 1.71 5.85 -8.62
C ASN A 132 0.81 5.44 -9.78
N THR A 133 -0.37 4.92 -9.46
CA THR A 133 -1.30 4.38 -10.45
C THR A 133 -2.69 4.95 -10.26
N VAL A 134 -3.34 5.31 -11.36
CA VAL A 134 -4.75 5.71 -11.39
C VAL A 134 -5.50 4.77 -12.33
N SER A 135 -6.41 3.99 -11.78
CA SER A 135 -7.31 3.11 -12.52
C SER A 135 -8.66 3.79 -12.69
N ALA A 136 -8.79 4.56 -13.77
CA ALA A 136 -10.01 5.34 -14.06
C ALA A 136 -11.26 4.48 -14.24
N GLU A 137 -11.11 3.24 -14.70
CA GLU A 137 -12.24 2.31 -14.91
C GLU A 137 -12.78 1.77 -13.59
N THR A 138 -11.90 1.46 -12.64
CA THR A 138 -12.28 0.86 -11.34
C THR A 138 -12.46 1.89 -10.24
N GLY A 139 -12.13 3.16 -10.49
CA GLY A 139 -12.26 4.22 -9.49
C GLY A 139 -11.21 4.14 -8.38
N VAL A 140 -9.99 3.69 -8.66
CA VAL A 140 -8.94 3.46 -7.64
C VAL A 140 -7.68 4.23 -7.97
N ILE A 141 -7.10 4.89 -6.96
CA ILE A 141 -5.79 5.53 -6.98
C ILE A 141 -4.91 4.80 -5.96
N ASN A 142 -3.72 4.36 -6.37
CA ASN A 142 -2.72 3.82 -5.45
C ASN A 142 -1.46 4.68 -5.48
N LEU A 143 -1.00 5.09 -4.30
CA LEU A 143 0.25 5.82 -4.11
C LEU A 143 1.09 5.09 -3.08
N ALA A 144 2.36 4.84 -3.37
CA ALA A 144 3.35 4.41 -2.38
C ALA A 144 4.61 5.24 -2.57
N VAL A 145 5.02 5.95 -1.53
CA VAL A 145 6.21 6.80 -1.49
C VAL A 145 7.04 6.45 -0.28
N VAL A 146 8.37 6.48 -0.43
CA VAL A 146 9.31 6.19 0.64
C VAL A 146 10.47 7.16 0.59
N ARG A 147 11.09 7.44 1.73
CA ARG A 147 12.30 8.27 1.74
C ARG A 147 13.51 7.44 1.32
N LEU A 148 14.51 8.09 0.75
CA LEU A 148 15.83 7.48 0.59
C LEU A 148 16.60 7.46 1.93
N PRO A 149 17.62 6.60 2.08
CA PRO A 149 18.33 6.45 3.37
C PRO A 149 18.96 7.75 3.90
N ASP A 150 19.38 8.65 3.02
CA ASP A 150 19.97 9.96 3.31
C ASP A 150 18.95 11.09 3.45
N GLU A 151 17.66 10.80 3.20
CA GLU A 151 16.58 11.76 3.33
C GLU A 151 16.00 11.78 4.74
N THR A 152 15.65 12.98 5.18
CA THR A 152 14.88 13.21 6.40
C THR A 152 13.56 13.84 6.00
N VAL A 153 12.46 13.11 6.21
CA VAL A 153 11.11 13.60 5.97
C VAL A 153 10.44 13.80 7.32
N THR A 154 10.14 15.05 7.64
CA THR A 154 9.48 15.44 8.87
C THR A 154 8.07 15.96 8.58
N ILE A 155 7.08 15.41 9.28
CA ILE A 155 5.70 15.87 9.23
C ILE A 155 5.43 16.78 10.42
N GLY A 156 5.17 18.06 10.12
CA GLY A 156 4.70 19.06 11.09
C GLY A 156 3.17 19.14 11.13
N THR A 157 2.64 20.36 11.17
CA THR A 157 1.19 20.59 11.24
C THR A 157 0.45 20.07 10.02
N GLU A 158 0.97 20.34 8.81
CA GLU A 158 0.33 19.96 7.55
C GLU A 158 1.37 19.82 6.44
N VAL A 159 1.35 18.68 5.76
CA VAL A 159 2.29 18.37 4.69
C VAL A 159 1.52 17.80 3.49
N THR A 160 1.78 18.30 2.29
CA THR A 160 1.15 17.78 1.06
C THR A 160 1.93 16.59 0.51
N LEU A 161 1.29 15.43 0.42
CA LEU A 161 1.86 14.21 -0.13
C LEU A 161 1.71 14.12 -1.65
N ALA A 162 0.57 14.56 -2.18
CA ALA A 162 0.29 14.51 -3.60
C ALA A 162 -0.88 15.43 -3.97
N THR A 163 -1.03 15.71 -5.25
CA THR A 163 -2.17 16.46 -5.81
C THR A 163 -2.92 15.59 -6.80
N ILE A 164 -4.22 15.46 -6.59
CA ILE A 164 -5.17 14.86 -7.52
C ILE A 164 -5.70 15.98 -8.43
N THR A 165 -5.65 15.77 -9.74
CA THR A 165 -6.40 16.59 -10.71
C THR A 165 -7.52 15.74 -11.29
N TYR A 166 -8.72 16.28 -11.44
CA TYR A 166 -9.88 15.54 -11.94
C TYR A 166 -10.78 16.43 -12.81
N THR A 167 -11.86 15.88 -13.35
CA THR A 167 -12.90 16.63 -14.06
C THR A 167 -14.27 16.04 -13.70
N PRO A 168 -15.18 16.81 -13.08
CA PRO A 168 -16.56 16.38 -12.85
C PRO A 168 -17.27 16.07 -14.16
N LYS A 169 -17.99 14.95 -14.23
CA LYS A 169 -18.85 14.61 -15.38
C LYS A 169 -20.19 15.32 -15.32
N GLN A 170 -20.69 15.60 -14.11
CA GLN A 170 -21.96 16.26 -13.85
C GLN A 170 -21.89 17.06 -12.54
N PRO A 171 -22.73 18.10 -12.36
CA PRO A 171 -22.88 18.78 -11.08
C PRO A 171 -23.37 17.80 -10.01
N GLY A 172 -22.89 17.97 -8.77
CA GLY A 172 -23.23 17.09 -7.66
C GLY A 172 -22.08 16.92 -6.68
N GLU A 173 -22.25 15.93 -5.81
CA GLU A 173 -21.29 15.58 -4.77
C GLU A 173 -20.29 14.55 -5.29
N ILE A 174 -19.00 14.83 -5.14
CA ILE A 174 -17.91 13.91 -5.47
C ILE A 174 -17.18 13.59 -4.16
N THR A 175 -16.96 12.30 -3.90
CA THR A 175 -16.22 11.86 -2.71
C THR A 175 -14.98 11.08 -3.11
N PHE A 176 -13.85 11.42 -2.48
CA PHE A 176 -12.60 10.67 -2.49
C PHE A 176 -12.41 10.04 -1.11
N SER A 177 -12.31 8.72 -1.06
CA SER A 177 -12.29 7.96 0.19
C SER A 177 -11.04 7.11 0.35
N PHE A 178 -10.40 7.14 1.52
CA PHE A 178 -9.30 6.25 1.84
C PHE A 178 -9.83 4.84 2.18
N ALA A 179 -9.15 3.80 1.69
CA ALA A 179 -9.36 2.44 2.15
C ALA A 179 -8.51 2.17 3.40
N ALA A 180 -9.16 1.95 4.54
CA ALA A 180 -8.49 1.84 5.83
C ALA A 180 -7.53 0.63 5.93
N ASP A 181 -7.83 -0.46 5.22
CA ASP A 181 -7.04 -1.69 5.18
C ASP A 181 -5.82 -1.62 4.26
N GLY A 182 -5.72 -0.59 3.42
CA GLY A 182 -4.60 -0.39 2.49
C GLY A 182 -3.87 0.93 2.65
N THR A 183 -4.19 1.70 3.68
CA THR A 183 -3.56 2.99 3.96
C THR A 183 -2.66 2.86 5.18
N VAL A 184 -1.37 3.13 4.99
CA VAL A 184 -0.33 2.98 6.02
C VAL A 184 0.58 4.20 5.99
N VAL A 185 0.95 4.70 7.17
CA VAL A 185 1.99 5.71 7.34
C VAL A 185 3.08 5.10 8.20
N ALA A 186 4.23 4.82 7.59
CA ALA A 186 5.37 4.24 8.29
C ALA A 186 6.19 5.36 8.96
N GLY A 187 6.24 5.36 10.28
CA GLY A 187 7.14 6.19 11.09
C GLY A 187 8.57 5.62 11.11
N ASN A 188 9.43 6.26 11.89
CA ASN A 188 10.81 5.78 12.11
C ASN A 188 10.81 4.31 12.56
N GLN A 189 11.63 3.48 11.92
CA GLN A 189 11.74 2.03 12.16
C GLN A 189 10.59 1.19 11.59
N GLY A 190 9.69 1.79 10.81
CA GLY A 190 8.63 1.09 10.09
C GLY A 190 7.35 0.85 10.88
N ASP A 191 7.20 1.46 12.06
CA ASP A 191 5.97 1.41 12.84
C ASP A 191 4.83 2.13 12.10
N ASP A 192 3.61 1.58 12.12
CA ASP A 192 2.44 2.28 11.59
C ASP A 192 1.98 3.35 12.58
N ILE A 193 2.04 4.61 12.16
CA ILE A 193 1.70 5.80 12.96
C ILE A 193 0.40 6.47 12.49
N LEU A 194 -0.33 5.83 11.56
CA LEU A 194 -1.63 6.32 11.10
C LEU A 194 -2.69 6.11 12.19
N LYS A 195 -3.35 7.19 12.60
CA LYS A 195 -4.46 7.13 13.57
C LYS A 195 -5.82 7.17 12.90
N SER A 196 -5.96 8.03 11.89
CA SER A 196 -7.24 8.22 11.22
C SER A 196 -7.08 8.76 9.81
N THR A 197 -8.10 8.47 8.99
CA THR A 197 -8.24 9.03 7.64
C THR A 197 -9.52 9.84 7.55
N LYS A 198 -9.48 10.91 6.79
CA LYS A 198 -10.60 11.80 6.51
C LYS A 198 -10.82 11.88 5.00
N ASN A 199 -12.01 11.48 4.60
CA ASN A 199 -12.44 11.56 3.21
C ASN A 199 -12.70 13.01 2.81
N LEU A 200 -12.60 13.29 1.51
CA LEU A 200 -12.98 14.59 0.96
C LEU A 200 -14.25 14.47 0.15
N THR A 201 -15.17 15.35 0.45
CA THR A 201 -16.43 15.51 -0.26
C THR A 201 -16.48 16.91 -0.87
N ILE A 202 -16.72 16.99 -2.17
CA ILE A 202 -16.67 18.22 -2.97
C ILE A 202 -18.02 18.41 -3.65
N LEU A 203 -18.64 19.58 -3.43
CA LEU A 203 -19.84 19.99 -4.15
C LEU A 203 -19.44 20.73 -5.43
N THR A 204 -19.81 20.16 -6.58
CA THR A 204 -19.58 20.75 -7.91
C THR A 204 -20.82 21.46 -8.40
N LYS A 205 -20.61 22.61 -9.05
CA LYS A 205 -21.66 23.49 -9.59
C LYS A 205 -21.67 23.45 -11.10
#